data_AF-A0A537FA60-F1
#
_entry.id   AF-A0A537FA60-F1
#
_cell.length_a   1.000
_cell.length_b   1.000
_cell.length_c   1.000
_cell.angle_alpha   90.00
_cell.angle_beta   90.00
_cell.angle_gamma   90.00
#
_symmetry.space_group_name_H-M   'P 1'
#
loop_
_entity.id
_entity.type
_entity.pdbx_description
1 polymer ?
#
loop_
_entity_poly.entity_id
_entity_poly.type
_entity_poly.pdbx_seq_one_letter_code
_entity_poly.pdbx_strand_id
1 'polypeptide(L)'
;MVAQALSLKFRPIFWDLSRSDRKYQLVALGGTFDLLHAGHRHLLSEAFKLGDTVLIGVTSDQLVATLHKKHRVRPFSSRVRDLDRLLRTRRWSSRARVTALREPYGPAAKRKKLQALIVSKGTVASGRRLNRLRRRNGLQP
;
A
#
# COMPACT_ATOMS: atom_id res chain seq x y z
N MET A 1 39.48 -15.81 -50.24
CA MET A 1 39.55 -14.63 -49.35
C MET A 1 38.99 -15.02 -48.00
N VAL A 2 39.86 -15.06 -47.00
CA VAL A 2 39.52 -15.40 -45.61
C VAL A 2 38.98 -14.14 -44.96
N ALA A 3 37.79 -14.22 -44.38
CA ALA A 3 37.27 -13.18 -43.50
C ALA A 3 37.01 -13.78 -42.12
N GLN A 4 37.91 -13.48 -41.18
CA GLN A 4 37.69 -13.60 -39.74
C GLN A 4 37.21 -12.24 -39.20
N ALA A 5 36.17 -12.27 -38.36
CA ALA A 5 35.94 -11.33 -37.25
C ALA A 5 34.96 -12.01 -36.28
N LEU A 6 35.47 -12.52 -35.15
CA LEU A 6 35.50 -11.90 -33.81
C LEU A 6 34.24 -12.22 -32.99
N SER A 7 34.46 -13.02 -31.93
CA SER A 7 33.51 -13.35 -30.89
C SER A 7 32.99 -12.08 -30.22
N LEU A 8 31.77 -11.65 -30.60
CA LEU A 8 30.94 -10.83 -29.76
C LEU A 8 29.96 -11.79 -29.07
N LYS A 9 30.09 -11.91 -27.74
CA LYS A 9 29.14 -12.60 -26.88
C LYS A 9 27.76 -11.95 -27.05
N PHE A 10 26.99 -12.41 -28.03
CA PHE A 10 25.56 -12.14 -28.12
C PHE A 10 24.91 -12.84 -26.92
N ARG A 11 24.76 -12.12 -25.81
CA ARG A 11 23.78 -12.50 -24.78
C ARG A 11 22.42 -12.12 -25.37
N PRO A 12 21.54 -13.07 -25.71
CA PRO A 12 20.20 -12.71 -26.13
C PRO A 12 19.58 -11.88 -25.01
N ILE A 13 19.23 -10.64 -25.33
CA ILE A 13 18.53 -9.74 -24.43
C ILE A 13 17.07 -10.22 -24.40
N PHE A 14 16.81 -11.25 -23.60
CA PHE A 14 15.48 -11.43 -23.04
C PHE A 14 15.34 -10.32 -21.99
N TRP A 15 14.76 -9.18 -22.39
CA TRP A 15 14.22 -8.25 -21.42
C TRP A 15 13.14 -9.00 -20.64
N ASP A 16 13.46 -9.44 -19.43
CA ASP A 16 12.43 -9.78 -18.45
C ASP A 16 11.69 -8.48 -18.12
N LEU A 17 10.65 -8.17 -18.90
CA LEU A 17 9.77 -7.01 -18.76
C LEU A 17 8.94 -7.04 -17.46
N SER A 18 9.22 -7.94 -16.52
CA SER A 18 8.37 -8.17 -15.35
C SER A 18 8.81 -7.47 -14.05
N ARG A 19 10.01 -6.86 -13.99
CA ARG A 19 10.49 -6.24 -12.74
C ARG A 19 10.34 -4.73 -12.76
N SER A 20 9.32 -4.25 -12.05
CA SER A 20 9.16 -2.84 -11.71
C SER A 20 10.35 -2.32 -10.90
N ASP A 21 10.72 -1.05 -11.14
CA ASP A 21 11.75 -0.33 -10.38
C ASP A 21 11.40 -0.09 -8.89
N ARG A 22 10.19 -0.45 -8.45
CA ARG A 22 9.75 -0.24 -7.07
C ARG A 22 10.29 -1.32 -6.13
N LYS A 23 10.64 -0.88 -4.92
CA LYS A 23 11.24 -1.74 -3.89
C LYS A 23 10.36 -2.93 -3.49
N TYR A 24 9.04 -2.77 -3.51
CA TYR A 24 8.08 -3.78 -3.07
C TYR A 24 6.99 -4.00 -4.12
N GLN A 25 6.64 -5.26 -4.33
CA GLN A 25 5.51 -5.68 -5.17
C GLN A 25 4.16 -5.36 -4.50
N LEU A 26 4.05 -5.57 -3.19
CA LEU A 26 2.82 -5.36 -2.44
C LEU A 26 3.09 -4.66 -1.11
N VAL A 27 2.50 -3.48 -0.97
CA VAL A 27 2.53 -2.70 0.28
C VAL A 27 1.11 -2.46 0.78
N ALA A 28 0.98 -2.21 2.08
CA ALA A 28 -0.30 -1.88 2.70
C ALA A 28 -0.17 -0.61 3.54
N LEU A 29 -1.27 0.13 3.61
CA LEU A 29 -1.46 1.22 4.56
C LEU A 29 -2.93 1.25 4.99
N GLY A 30 -3.17 1.81 6.17
CA GLY A 30 -4.51 1.92 6.74
C GLY A 30 -4.74 3.28 7.36
N GLY A 31 -5.98 3.76 7.28
CA GLY A 31 -6.35 5.03 7.86
C GLY A 31 -7.84 5.30 7.77
N THR A 32 -8.29 6.34 8.47
CA THR A 32 -9.67 6.82 8.33
C THR A 32 -9.83 7.64 7.06
N PHE A 33 -8.79 8.37 6.64
CA PHE A 33 -8.82 9.25 5.46
C PHE A 33 -9.98 10.27 5.52
N ASP A 34 -10.30 10.73 6.73
CA ASP A 34 -11.21 11.85 6.89
C ASP A 34 -10.48 13.15 6.60
N LEU A 35 -11.16 14.07 5.90
CA LEU A 35 -10.62 15.34 5.39
C LEU A 35 -9.15 15.20 4.94
N LEU A 36 -8.94 14.66 3.73
CA LEU A 36 -7.60 14.40 3.19
C LEU A 36 -6.68 15.62 3.35
N HIS A 37 -5.79 15.57 4.33
CA HIS A 37 -4.82 16.62 4.65
C HIS A 37 -3.41 16.20 4.18
N ALA A 38 -2.41 17.06 4.41
CA ALA A 38 -1.06 16.85 3.93
C ALA A 38 -0.46 15.50 4.39
N GLY A 39 -0.67 15.13 5.66
CA GLY A 39 -0.25 13.83 6.20
C GLY A 39 -0.81 12.62 5.44
N HIS A 40 -2.09 12.63 5.05
CA HIS A 40 -2.67 11.55 4.24
C HIS A 40 -2.03 11.47 2.85
N ARG A 41 -1.86 12.63 2.19
CA ARG A 41 -1.24 12.71 0.87
C ARG A 41 0.20 12.21 0.88
N HIS A 42 0.96 12.59 1.91
CA HIS A 42 2.35 12.13 2.07
C HIS A 42 2.40 10.61 2.31
N LEU A 43 1.57 10.07 3.21
CA LEU A 43 1.50 8.63 3.46
C LEU A 43 1.19 7.82 2.19
N LEU A 44 0.21 8.27 1.41
CA LEU A 44 -0.15 7.65 0.12
C LEU A 44 1.01 7.78 -0.88
N SER A 45 1.63 8.95 -0.99
CA SER A 45 2.75 9.20 -1.90
C SER A 45 3.92 8.25 -1.64
N GLU A 46 4.32 8.08 -0.37
CA GLU A 46 5.38 7.15 -0.01
C GLU A 46 5.02 5.70 -0.36
N ALA A 47 3.77 5.30 -0.14
CA ALA A 47 3.32 3.96 -0.50
C ALA A 47 3.35 3.72 -2.02
N PHE A 48 2.87 4.67 -2.82
CA PHE A 48 2.88 4.54 -4.29
C PHE A 48 4.26 4.72 -4.91
N LYS A 49 5.21 5.34 -4.19
CA LYS A 49 6.64 5.38 -4.55
C LYS A 49 7.30 4.02 -4.33
N LEU A 50 7.02 3.38 -3.19
CA LEU A 50 7.69 2.14 -2.78
C LEU A 50 7.05 0.86 -3.31
N GLY A 51 5.74 0.89 -3.62
CA GLY A 51 4.93 -0.28 -3.91
C GLY A 51 4.35 -0.32 -5.32
N ASP A 52 4.39 -1.48 -5.97
CA ASP A 52 3.68 -1.70 -7.25
C ASP A 52 2.19 -1.77 -7.08
N THR A 53 1.72 -2.54 -6.11
CA THR A 53 0.33 -2.56 -5.67
C THR A 53 0.23 -2.04 -4.24
N VAL A 54 -0.71 -1.13 -4.02
CA VAL A 54 -0.98 -0.52 -2.71
C VAL A 54 -2.35 -0.97 -2.21
N LEU A 55 -2.37 -1.76 -1.14
CA LEU A 55 -3.60 -2.07 -0.40
C LEU A 55 -3.90 -0.90 0.54
N ILE A 56 -5.07 -0.27 0.37
CA ILE A 56 -5.50 0.87 1.17
C ILE A 56 -6.71 0.45 2.00
N GLY A 57 -6.49 0.25 3.29
CA GLY A 57 -7.56 -0.02 4.25
C GLY A 57 -8.19 1.28 4.75
N VAL A 58 -9.48 1.47 4.47
CA VAL A 58 -10.26 2.62 4.94
C VAL A 58 -11.17 2.16 6.08
N THR A 59 -11.04 2.76 7.27
CA THR A 59 -11.87 2.37 8.42
C THR A 59 -13.36 2.53 8.10
N SER A 60 -14.16 1.49 8.33
CA SER A 60 -15.62 1.55 8.26
C SER A 60 -16.20 2.49 9.33
N ASP A 61 -17.47 2.88 9.19
CA ASP A 61 -18.11 3.72 10.19
C ASP A 61 -18.29 2.98 11.53
N GLN A 62 -18.52 1.66 11.50
CA GLN A 62 -18.52 0.82 12.71
C GLN A 62 -17.16 0.84 13.42
N LEU A 63 -16.07 0.64 12.66
CA LEU A 63 -14.72 0.66 13.25
C LEU A 63 -14.36 2.05 13.77
N VAL A 64 -14.77 3.12 13.07
CA VAL A 64 -14.53 4.49 13.53
C VAL A 64 -15.17 4.75 14.90
N ALA A 65 -16.37 4.22 15.15
CA ALA A 65 -17.05 4.38 16.43
C ALA A 65 -16.25 3.82 17.62
N THR A 66 -15.39 2.82 17.40
CA THR A 66 -14.56 2.24 18.47
C THR A 66 -13.23 2.95 18.67
N LEU A 67 -12.85 3.88 17.78
CA LEU A 67 -11.55 4.56 17.81
C LEU A 67 -11.52 5.82 18.68
N HIS A 68 -12.62 6.17 19.36
CA HIS A 68 -12.74 7.29 20.31
C HIS A 68 -12.14 8.61 19.75
N LYS A 69 -12.45 8.93 18.50
CA LYS A 69 -11.95 10.15 17.85
C LYS A 69 -12.61 11.39 18.45
N LYS A 70 -11.81 12.43 18.68
CA LYS A 70 -12.25 13.72 19.26
C LYS A 70 -13.16 14.56 18.35
N HIS A 71 -13.39 14.12 17.11
CA HIS A 71 -14.21 14.82 16.13
C HIS A 71 -15.15 13.85 15.44
N ARG A 72 -16.27 14.38 14.94
CA ARG A 72 -17.17 13.64 14.07
C ARG A 72 -16.48 13.33 12.76
N VAL A 73 -16.45 12.05 12.41
CA VAL A 73 -15.87 11.56 11.16
C VAL A 73 -16.96 11.49 10.09
N ARG A 74 -16.63 11.89 8.86
CA ARG A 74 -17.57 11.80 7.73
C ARG A 74 -17.89 10.34 7.38
N PRO A 75 -19.07 10.04 6.80
CA PRO A 75 -19.44 8.69 6.41
C PRO A 75 -18.39 8.01 5.52
N PHE A 76 -18.30 6.68 5.61
CA PHE A 76 -17.37 5.86 4.84
C PHE A 76 -17.42 6.17 3.35
N SER A 77 -18.63 6.28 2.79
CA SER A 77 -18.84 6.58 1.37
C SER A 77 -18.21 7.91 0.94
N SER A 78 -18.32 8.96 1.76
CA SER A 78 -17.72 10.27 1.49
C SER A 78 -16.19 10.21 1.53
N ARG A 79 -15.62 9.50 2.51
CA ARG A 79 -14.17 9.34 2.64
C ARG A 79 -13.56 8.52 1.49
N VAL A 80 -14.23 7.44 1.08
CA VAL A 80 -13.83 6.65 -0.09
C VAL A 80 -13.95 7.45 -1.37
N ARG A 81 -15.00 8.26 -1.54
CA ARG A 81 -15.18 9.13 -2.71
C ARG A 81 -14.04 10.14 -2.85
N ASP A 82 -13.66 10.79 -1.76
CA ASP A 82 -12.54 11.74 -1.75
C ASP A 82 -11.20 11.06 -2.04
N LEU A 83 -11.00 9.86 -1.46
CA LEU A 83 -9.82 9.05 -1.72
C LEU A 83 -9.75 8.63 -3.19
N ASP A 84 -10.84 8.13 -3.77
CA ASP A 84 -10.90 7.73 -5.18
C ASP A 84 -10.59 8.91 -6.10
N ARG A 85 -11.15 10.09 -5.82
CA ARG A 85 -10.82 11.32 -6.56
C ARG A 85 -9.32 11.60 -6.51
N LEU A 86 -8.70 11.57 -5.32
CA LEU A 86 -7.26 11.77 -5.18
C LEU A 86 -6.46 10.72 -5.97
N LEU A 87 -6.83 9.45 -5.89
CA LEU A 87 -6.15 8.37 -6.61
C LEU A 87 -6.23 8.56 -8.13
N ARG A 88 -7.37 9.02 -8.66
CA ARG A 88 -7.53 9.33 -10.08
C ARG A 88 -6.68 10.52 -10.49
N THR A 89 -6.73 11.64 -9.76
CA THR A 89 -5.94 12.83 -10.04
C THR A 89 -4.43 12.54 -10.04
N ARG A 90 -3.97 11.63 -9.17
CA ARG A 90 -2.57 11.21 -9.09
C ARG A 90 -2.20 10.08 -10.05
N ARG A 91 -3.13 9.58 -10.86
CA ARG A 91 -2.97 8.42 -11.76
C ARG A 91 -2.49 7.16 -11.02
N TRP A 92 -3.01 6.94 -9.82
CA TRP A 92 -2.68 5.81 -8.95
C TRP A 92 -3.74 4.70 -8.94
N SER A 93 -4.91 4.94 -9.53
CA SER A 93 -6.06 4.03 -9.49
C SER A 93 -5.76 2.60 -9.93
N SER A 94 -4.96 2.41 -11.00
CA SER A 94 -4.61 1.06 -11.50
C SER A 94 -3.83 0.21 -10.48
N ARG A 95 -3.05 0.87 -9.62
CA ARG A 95 -2.19 0.27 -8.59
C ARG A 95 -2.84 0.22 -7.21
N ALA A 96 -3.97 0.89 -7.02
CA ALA A 96 -4.68 0.95 -5.76
C ALA A 96 -5.64 -0.22 -5.60
N ARG A 97 -5.74 -0.78 -4.38
CA ARG A 97 -6.81 -1.71 -3.99
C ARG A 97 -7.39 -1.22 -2.67
N VAL A 98 -8.53 -0.54 -2.76
CA VAL A 98 -9.22 0.05 -1.62
C VAL A 98 -10.13 -1.00 -0.98
N THR A 99 -10.10 -1.14 0.34
CA THR A 99 -10.97 -2.04 1.08
C THR A 99 -11.48 -1.39 2.37
N ALA A 100 -12.69 -1.74 2.78
CA ALA A 100 -13.21 -1.35 4.09
C ALA A 100 -12.53 -2.17 5.20
N LEU A 101 -12.14 -1.51 6.28
CA LEU A 101 -11.71 -2.16 7.52
C LEU A 101 -12.88 -2.17 8.51
N ARG A 102 -13.43 -3.34 8.77
CA ARG A 102 -14.49 -3.59 9.77
C ARG A 102 -13.91 -3.94 11.15
N GLU A 103 -12.61 -4.19 11.17
CA GLU A 103 -11.79 -4.72 12.22
C GLU A 103 -10.35 -4.15 12.07
N PRO A 104 -9.53 -4.14 13.14
CA PRO A 104 -8.15 -3.73 13.02
C PRO A 104 -7.36 -4.57 12.00
N TYR A 105 -6.54 -3.90 11.19
CA TYR A 105 -5.56 -4.48 10.24
C TYR A 105 -6.12 -5.16 8.98
N GLY A 106 -7.34 -5.69 9.01
CA GLY A 106 -8.01 -6.28 7.84
C GLY A 106 -7.15 -7.31 7.09
N PRO A 107 -7.15 -7.30 5.73
CA PRO A 107 -6.41 -8.28 4.94
C PRO A 107 -4.90 -8.33 5.22
N ALA A 108 -4.31 -7.23 5.71
CA ALA A 108 -2.88 -7.15 5.99
C ALA A 108 -2.45 -8.12 7.11
N ALA A 109 -3.36 -8.55 8.00
CA ALA A 109 -3.04 -9.51 9.05
C ALA A 109 -2.77 -10.93 8.55
N LYS A 110 -3.30 -11.30 7.37
CA LYS A 110 -3.26 -12.67 6.83
C LYS A 110 -2.57 -12.77 5.47
N ARG A 111 -2.27 -11.65 4.82
CA ARG A 111 -1.67 -11.64 3.47
C ARG A 111 -0.20 -12.07 3.53
N LYS A 112 0.09 -13.29 3.05
CA LYS A 112 1.45 -13.85 2.95
C LYS A 112 2.38 -13.02 2.06
N LYS A 113 1.87 -12.52 0.93
CA LYS A 113 2.65 -11.73 -0.06
C LYS A 113 2.87 -10.26 0.34
N LEU A 114 2.40 -9.82 1.50
CA LEU A 114 2.60 -8.43 1.94
C LEU A 114 4.07 -8.22 2.35
N GLN A 115 4.74 -7.24 1.75
CA GLN A 115 6.18 -7.02 1.94
C GLN A 115 6.51 -5.78 2.77
N ALA A 116 5.61 -4.79 2.82
CA ALA A 116 5.80 -3.61 3.67
C ALA A 116 4.47 -3.05 4.17
N LEU A 117 4.49 -2.55 5.40
CA LEU A 117 3.44 -1.73 5.99
C LEU A 117 3.92 -0.29 6.07
N ILE A 118 3.24 0.61 5.36
CA ILE A 118 3.54 2.04 5.38
C ILE A 118 2.70 2.70 6.47
N VAL A 119 3.36 3.33 7.44
CA VAL A 119 2.74 3.94 8.61
C VAL A 119 3.13 5.40 8.75
N SER A 120 2.20 6.20 9.28
CA SER A 120 2.48 7.56 9.74
C SER A 120 2.97 7.55 11.19
N LYS A 121 3.56 8.66 11.67
CA LYS A 121 3.93 8.82 13.09
C LYS A 121 2.81 8.43 14.05
N GLY A 122 1.56 8.83 13.74
CA GLY A 122 0.38 8.51 14.55
C GLY A 122 -0.10 7.05 14.48
N THR A 123 0.43 6.23 13.57
CA THR A 123 0.02 4.83 13.38
C THR A 123 1.14 3.82 13.59
N VAL A 124 2.38 4.27 13.91
CA VAL A 124 3.54 3.40 14.19
C VAL A 124 3.23 2.34 15.25
N ALA A 125 2.61 2.72 16.37
CA ALA A 125 2.27 1.78 17.44
C ALA A 125 1.31 0.68 16.96
N SER A 126 0.36 1.05 16.09
CA SER A 126 -0.57 0.10 15.45
C SER A 126 0.16 -0.84 14.49
N GLY A 127 1.08 -0.32 13.69
CA GLY A 127 1.92 -1.14 12.81
C GLY A 127 2.78 -2.13 13.58
N ARG A 128 3.39 -1.70 14.70
CA ARG A 128 4.13 -2.61 15.59
C ARG A 128 3.26 -3.74 16.15
N ARG A 129 1.99 -3.46 16.48
CA ARG A 129 1.02 -4.49 16.90
C ARG A 129 0.71 -5.46 15.75
N LEU A 130 0.49 -4.96 14.54
CA LEU A 130 0.28 -5.80 13.36
C LEU A 130 1.47 -6.73 13.10
N ASN A 131 2.70 -6.21 13.16
CA ASN A 131 3.90 -7.01 12.94
C ASN A 131 4.05 -8.12 14.00
N ARG A 132 3.67 -7.84 15.26
CA ARG A 132 3.60 -8.89 16.31
C ARG A 132 2.56 -9.95 15.99
N LEU A 133 1.36 -9.54 15.56
CA LEU A 133 0.30 -10.48 15.14
C LEU A 133 0.75 -11.34 13.95
N ARG A 134 1.38 -10.73 12.94
CA ARG A 134 1.92 -11.44 11.77
C ARG A 134 2.96 -12.48 12.18
N ARG A 135 3.92 -12.12 13.04
CA ARG A 135 4.91 -13.08 13.57
C ARG A 135 4.27 -14.24 14.32
N ARG A 136 3.30 -13.96 15.19
CA ARG A 136 2.55 -15.01 15.91
C ARG A 136 1.84 -15.98 14.97
N ASN A 137 1.44 -15.50 13.79
CA ASN A 137 0.79 -16.30 12.76
C ASN A 137 1.77 -16.89 11.71
N GLY A 138 3.08 -16.87 11.97
CA GLY A 138 4.09 -17.40 11.06
C GLY A 138 4.28 -16.58 9.77
N LEU A 139 3.90 -15.30 9.78
CA LEU A 139 4.04 -14.38 8.65
C LEU A 139 5.21 -13.42 8.85
N GLN A 140 5.83 -12.99 7.74
CA GLN A 140 6.85 -11.95 7.77
C GLN A 140 6.27 -10.63 8.34
N PRO A 141 6.93 -9.99 9.31
CA PRO A 141 6.45 -8.75 9.92
C PRO A 141 6.46 -7.58 8.96
#